data_AF-A0A447S7E9-F1
#
_entry.id   AF-A0A447S7E9-F1
#
_cell.length_a   1.000
_cell.length_b   1.000
_cell.length_c   1.000
_cell.angle_alpha   90.00
_cell.angle_beta   90.00
_cell.angle_gamma   90.00
#
_symmetry.space_group_name_H-M   'P 1'
#
loop_
_entity.id
_entity.type
_entity.pdbx_description
1 polymer ?
#
loop_
_entity_poly.entity_id
_entity_poly.type
_entity_poly.pdbx_seq_one_letter_code
_entity_poly.pdbx_strand_id
1 'polypeptide(L)'
;MTMIETAKAPQAQSHSGLLLDVKDLRVTFKTPDGDVTAVNDLNFTLQAGETLGIVGESGSGKSQTAFALMGLLAANGRIGGSATFNGRQILNLPERELNKLRAEQISMIFQDPMTSLNPYMRVGEQLMEVLMLHKGLSKAEAFEESVKMLDAVKMPEARKRMKMFPHEFSGGMRQRVMIAMALLCRPRLLIADEPTTALDVTVQAQIMTLLNELKREFNTAIIMITHDLGVVAGICDKVLVMYAGRTMEYGQARDVFYQPSHPYSIGLLNAVPRLDAEGDALLTIPGNPPNLLRLPKGCPFQPRCPHAMEQCSSAPPLESFAPGRLRACFKPVGGSAMNAVTEQRKVLLENCRPEGALRYQRWQAVVLAAVENAESGGWRDAAPLRG
;
A
#
# COMPACT_ATOMS: atom_id res chain seq x y z
N MET A 1 -27.86 -27.86 52.82
CA MET A 1 -27.84 -27.95 51.34
C MET A 1 -28.12 -26.56 50.80
N THR A 2 -27.07 -25.81 50.51
CA THR A 2 -27.18 -24.48 49.90
C THR A 2 -26.04 -24.42 48.90
N MET A 3 -26.41 -24.59 47.63
CA MET A 3 -25.49 -24.53 46.49
C MET A 3 -25.07 -23.06 46.32
N ILE A 4 -23.79 -22.78 46.48
CA ILE A 4 -23.20 -21.50 46.10
C ILE A 4 -22.86 -21.62 44.61
N GLU A 5 -23.67 -20.99 43.76
CA GLU A 5 -23.34 -20.78 42.35
C GLU A 5 -22.11 -19.88 42.26
N THR A 6 -20.96 -20.46 41.92
CA THR A 6 -19.78 -19.72 41.52
C THR A 6 -20.03 -19.05 40.17
N ALA A 7 -20.23 -17.73 40.20
CA ALA A 7 -20.25 -16.89 39.02
C ALA A 7 -18.97 -17.09 38.18
N LYS A 8 -19.16 -17.50 36.93
CA LYS A 8 -18.10 -17.74 35.96
C LYS A 8 -17.48 -16.40 35.56
N ALA A 9 -16.22 -16.19 35.91
CA ALA A 9 -15.45 -15.02 35.50
C ALA A 9 -15.45 -14.89 33.95
N PRO A 10 -15.54 -13.67 33.39
CA PRO A 10 -15.50 -13.48 31.95
C PRO A 10 -14.15 -13.98 31.43
N GLN A 11 -14.20 -14.95 30.52
CA GLN A 11 -13.03 -15.49 29.84
C GLN A 11 -12.37 -14.37 29.03
N ALA A 12 -11.16 -13.98 29.44
CA ALA A 12 -10.31 -13.09 28.67
C ALA A 12 -10.00 -13.75 27.32
N GLN A 13 -10.60 -13.21 26.25
CA GLN A 13 -10.29 -13.62 24.88
C GLN A 13 -8.86 -13.21 24.53
N SER A 14 -8.10 -14.15 24.01
CA SER A 14 -6.70 -14.00 23.60
C SER A 14 -6.56 -13.03 22.41
N HIS A 15 -6.43 -11.73 22.67
CA HIS A 15 -6.11 -10.71 21.67
C HIS A 15 -4.62 -10.36 21.65
N SER A 16 -3.72 -11.36 21.66
CA SER A 16 -2.28 -11.09 21.60
C SER A 16 -1.82 -10.91 20.14
N GLY A 17 -2.09 -9.75 19.53
CA GLY A 17 -1.42 -9.34 18.28
C GLY A 17 -2.24 -8.54 17.27
N LEU A 18 -3.57 -8.48 17.38
CA LEU A 18 -4.41 -7.72 16.46
C LEU A 18 -4.27 -6.21 16.72
N LEU A 19 -3.72 -5.48 15.75
CA LEU A 19 -3.46 -4.05 15.87
C LEU A 19 -4.60 -3.21 15.28
N LEU A 20 -5.09 -3.59 14.10
CA LEU A 20 -6.17 -2.89 13.39
C LEU A 20 -7.18 -3.92 12.84
N ASP A 21 -8.46 -3.68 13.10
CA ASP A 21 -9.58 -4.46 12.58
C ASP A 21 -10.58 -3.52 11.90
N VAL A 22 -10.70 -3.63 10.58
CA VAL A 22 -11.56 -2.81 9.73
C VAL A 22 -12.71 -3.67 9.23
N LYS A 23 -13.93 -3.22 9.50
CA LYS A 23 -15.18 -3.91 9.16
C LYS A 23 -16.12 -2.98 8.43
N ASP A 24 -16.59 -3.44 7.27
CA ASP A 24 -17.56 -2.75 6.41
C ASP A 24 -17.25 -1.27 6.19
N LEU A 25 -15.95 -0.93 6.06
CA LEU A 25 -15.54 0.46 5.85
C LEU A 25 -16.12 0.96 4.54
N ARG A 26 -16.88 2.05 4.65
CA ARG A 26 -17.54 2.69 3.52
C ARG A 26 -17.18 4.16 3.48
N VAL A 27 -16.76 4.64 2.31
CA VAL A 27 -16.42 6.05 2.08
C VAL A 27 -17.24 6.56 0.91
N THR A 28 -18.09 7.53 1.18
CA THR A 28 -18.96 8.17 0.17
C THR A 28 -18.70 9.66 0.09
N PHE A 29 -18.64 10.22 -1.10
CA PHE A 29 -18.50 11.66 -1.34
C PHE A 29 -19.77 12.22 -1.96
N LYS A 30 -20.29 13.30 -1.38
CA LYS A 30 -21.38 14.06 -1.99
C LYS A 30 -20.81 14.96 -3.08
N THR A 31 -21.27 14.78 -4.32
CA THR A 31 -20.93 15.65 -5.46
C THR A 31 -22.20 16.27 -6.05
N PRO A 32 -22.08 17.32 -6.89
CA PRO A 32 -23.25 17.88 -7.60
C PRO A 32 -23.97 16.86 -8.50
N ASP A 33 -23.24 15.89 -9.03
CA ASP A 33 -23.76 14.86 -9.96
C ASP A 33 -24.32 13.62 -9.23
N GLY A 34 -24.19 13.55 -7.90
CA GLY A 34 -24.66 12.46 -7.06
C GLY A 34 -23.65 12.00 -6.02
N ASP A 35 -24.00 10.95 -5.28
CA ASP A 35 -23.09 10.36 -4.29
C ASP A 35 -22.12 9.38 -4.97
N VAL A 36 -20.83 9.58 -4.76
CA VAL A 36 -19.75 8.69 -5.22
C VAL A 36 -19.34 7.78 -4.08
N THR A 37 -19.44 6.46 -4.25
CA THR A 37 -18.90 5.51 -3.27
C THR A 37 -17.48 5.12 -3.67
N ALA A 38 -16.48 5.69 -2.97
CA ALA A 38 -15.06 5.44 -3.24
C ALA A 38 -14.54 4.16 -2.58
N VAL A 39 -15.08 3.81 -1.40
CA VAL A 39 -14.79 2.56 -0.69
C VAL A 39 -16.13 1.95 -0.29
N ASN A 40 -16.32 0.67 -0.58
CA ASN A 40 -17.59 -0.03 -0.49
C ASN A 40 -17.41 -1.34 0.29
N ASP A 41 -17.73 -1.28 1.58
CA ASP A 41 -17.75 -2.40 2.53
C ASP A 41 -16.43 -3.16 2.59
N LEU A 42 -15.34 -2.40 2.78
CA LEU A 42 -13.99 -2.92 2.86
C LEU A 42 -13.73 -3.56 4.22
N ASN A 43 -13.19 -4.78 4.20
CA ASN A 43 -12.96 -5.61 5.38
C ASN A 43 -11.51 -6.13 5.39
N PHE A 44 -10.76 -5.89 6.46
CA PHE A 44 -9.42 -6.47 6.67
C PHE A 44 -8.94 -6.33 8.11
N THR A 45 -8.00 -7.19 8.49
CA THR A 45 -7.29 -7.14 9.77
C THR A 45 -5.79 -6.98 9.53
N LEU A 46 -5.10 -6.32 10.45
CA LEU A 46 -3.66 -6.16 10.47
C LEU A 46 -3.11 -6.42 11.87
N GLN A 47 -2.07 -7.25 11.96
CA GLN A 47 -1.37 -7.55 13.20
C GLN A 47 -0.17 -6.61 13.40
N ALA A 48 0.31 -6.51 14.64
CA ALA A 48 1.57 -5.81 14.93
C ALA A 48 2.73 -6.47 14.16
N GLY A 49 3.59 -5.66 13.55
CA GLY A 49 4.69 -6.15 12.72
C GLY A 49 4.28 -6.85 11.42
N GLU A 50 3.00 -6.81 11.03
CA GLU A 50 2.51 -7.31 9.74
C GLU A 50 2.52 -6.19 8.69
N THR A 51 2.75 -6.53 7.43
CA THR A 51 2.59 -5.62 6.29
C THR A 51 1.40 -6.05 5.43
N LEU A 52 0.44 -5.15 5.22
CA LEU A 52 -0.66 -5.30 4.29
C LEU A 52 -0.43 -4.43 3.05
N GLY A 53 -0.37 -5.04 1.88
CA GLY A 53 -0.41 -4.35 0.59
C GLY A 53 -1.86 -4.13 0.14
N ILE A 54 -2.21 -2.90 -0.22
CA ILE A 54 -3.48 -2.55 -0.85
C ILE A 54 -3.16 -2.13 -2.29
N VAL A 55 -3.63 -2.93 -3.26
CA VAL A 55 -3.29 -2.79 -4.67
C VAL A 55 -4.51 -2.65 -5.55
N GLY A 56 -4.34 -2.06 -6.73
CA GLY A 56 -5.40 -1.90 -7.72
C GLY A 56 -5.14 -0.71 -8.63
N GLU A 57 -5.93 -0.60 -9.70
CA GLU A 57 -5.87 0.52 -10.66
C GLU A 57 -6.11 1.87 -9.96
N SER A 58 -5.70 2.96 -10.59
CA SER A 58 -6.00 4.32 -10.11
C SER A 58 -7.51 4.51 -9.94
N GLY A 59 -7.92 5.24 -8.90
CA GLY A 59 -9.33 5.45 -8.59
C GLY A 59 -10.06 4.26 -7.94
N SER A 60 -9.36 3.16 -7.58
CA SER A 60 -10.00 2.01 -6.94
C SER A 60 -10.38 2.18 -5.45
N GLY A 61 -10.03 3.32 -4.83
CA GLY A 61 -10.38 3.64 -3.43
C GLY A 61 -9.26 3.45 -2.40
N LYS A 62 -8.03 3.12 -2.84
CA LYS A 62 -6.89 2.82 -1.95
C LYS A 62 -6.52 3.98 -1.01
N SER A 63 -6.19 5.16 -1.56
CA SER A 63 -5.85 6.35 -0.76
C SER A 63 -7.02 6.82 0.11
N GLN A 64 -8.26 6.67 -0.38
CA GLN A 64 -9.45 7.02 0.40
C GLN A 64 -9.66 6.11 1.61
N THR A 65 -9.18 4.86 1.54
CA THR A 65 -9.13 3.95 2.69
C THR A 65 -8.19 4.49 3.77
N ALA A 66 -6.97 4.90 3.38
CA ALA A 66 -6.01 5.50 4.30
C ALA A 66 -6.53 6.81 4.92
N PHE A 67 -7.06 7.71 4.10
CA PHE A 67 -7.58 8.98 4.59
C PHE A 67 -8.78 8.82 5.52
N ALA A 68 -9.64 7.82 5.29
CA ALA A 68 -10.72 7.51 6.22
C ALA A 68 -10.20 7.05 7.59
N LEU A 69 -9.19 6.17 7.61
CA LEU A 69 -8.54 5.71 8.85
C LEU A 69 -7.85 6.84 9.61
N MET A 70 -7.27 7.81 8.88
CA MET A 70 -6.55 8.95 9.46
C MET A 70 -7.45 10.15 9.82
N GLY A 71 -8.73 10.12 9.44
CA GLY A 71 -9.64 11.26 9.56
C GLY A 71 -9.23 12.46 8.70
N LEU A 72 -8.68 12.20 7.51
CA LEU A 72 -8.17 13.20 6.56
C LEU A 72 -9.04 13.34 5.30
N LEU A 73 -10.27 12.82 5.32
CA LEU A 73 -11.18 12.97 4.19
C LEU A 73 -11.59 14.42 3.97
N ALA A 74 -11.88 14.76 2.72
CA ALA A 74 -12.46 16.05 2.36
C ALA A 74 -13.83 16.26 3.04
N ALA A 75 -14.23 17.52 3.22
CA ALA A 75 -15.44 17.91 3.95
C ALA A 75 -16.75 17.33 3.37
N ASN A 76 -16.77 16.97 2.09
CA ASN A 76 -17.91 16.33 1.44
C ASN A 76 -17.91 14.79 1.55
N GLY A 77 -16.89 14.21 2.20
CA GLY A 77 -16.76 12.79 2.47
C GLY A 77 -17.55 12.37 3.72
N ARG A 78 -18.09 11.16 3.70
CA ARG A 78 -18.76 10.50 4.84
C ARG A 78 -18.20 9.11 5.01
N ILE A 79 -18.00 8.73 6.26
CA ILE A 79 -17.43 7.43 6.66
C ILE A 79 -18.52 6.60 7.34
N GLY A 80 -18.73 5.38 6.86
CA GLY A 80 -19.49 4.32 7.51
C GLY A 80 -18.62 3.12 7.86
N GLY A 81 -19.18 2.17 8.60
CA GLY A 81 -18.48 0.97 9.06
C GLY A 81 -17.74 1.18 10.38
N SER A 82 -16.67 0.39 10.58
CA SER A 82 -15.91 0.33 11.82
C SER A 82 -14.42 0.15 11.53
N ALA A 83 -13.55 0.83 12.28
CA ALA A 83 -12.13 0.53 12.34
C ALA A 83 -11.66 0.61 13.79
N THR A 84 -11.25 -0.51 14.37
CA THR A 84 -10.72 -0.54 15.74
C THR A 84 -9.21 -0.68 15.73
N PHE A 85 -8.52 0.26 16.35
CA PHE A 85 -7.07 0.28 16.52
C PHE A 85 -6.71 0.07 17.98
N ASN A 86 -5.93 -0.97 18.30
CA ASN A 86 -5.67 -1.43 19.68
C ASN A 86 -6.97 -1.52 20.52
N GLY A 87 -8.04 -2.06 19.92
CA GLY A 87 -9.35 -2.21 20.57
C GLY A 87 -10.18 -0.93 20.69
N ARG A 88 -9.68 0.23 20.24
CA ARG A 88 -10.40 1.51 20.25
C ARG A 88 -10.97 1.84 18.88
N GLN A 89 -12.25 2.17 18.78
CA GLN A 89 -12.85 2.70 17.54
C GLN A 89 -12.18 4.02 17.15
N ILE A 90 -11.71 4.14 15.91
CA ILE A 90 -11.01 5.32 15.40
C ILE A 90 -11.78 6.12 14.35
N LEU A 91 -12.77 5.51 13.68
CA LEU A 91 -13.57 6.24 12.69
C LEU A 91 -14.42 7.31 13.38
N ASN A 92 -14.50 8.49 12.75
CA ASN A 92 -15.29 9.63 13.22
C ASN A 92 -14.95 10.12 14.65
N LEU A 93 -13.76 9.80 15.15
CA LEU A 93 -13.27 10.36 16.42
C LEU A 93 -13.17 11.89 16.33
N PRO A 94 -13.42 12.62 17.43
CA PRO A 94 -13.16 14.05 17.48
C PRO A 94 -11.69 14.35 17.15
N GLU A 95 -11.45 15.44 16.42
CA GLU A 95 -10.12 15.80 15.90
C GLU A 95 -9.05 15.81 16.99
N ARG A 96 -9.35 16.34 18.18
CA ARG A 96 -8.45 16.35 19.34
C ARG A 96 -7.96 14.95 19.74
N GLU A 97 -8.84 13.96 19.69
CA GLU A 97 -8.50 12.57 20.02
C GLU A 97 -7.74 11.90 18.88
N LEU A 98 -8.11 12.16 17.63
CA LEU A 98 -7.35 11.71 16.46
C LEU A 98 -5.93 12.29 16.44
N ASN A 99 -5.75 13.55 16.86
CA ASN A 99 -4.42 14.18 16.90
C ASN A 99 -3.49 13.48 17.89
N LYS A 100 -4.00 12.95 19.00
CA LYS A 100 -3.20 12.11 19.92
C LYS A 100 -2.76 10.80 19.26
N LEU A 101 -3.63 10.17 18.47
CA LEU A 101 -3.29 8.95 17.73
C LEU A 101 -2.25 9.25 16.63
N ARG A 102 -2.46 10.34 15.88
CA ARG A 102 -1.57 10.81 14.81
C ARG A 102 -0.20 11.27 15.31
N ALA A 103 -0.13 11.79 16.53
CA ALA A 103 1.11 12.24 17.14
C ALA A 103 2.08 11.09 17.45
N GLU A 104 1.56 9.92 17.88
CA GLU A 104 2.42 8.90 18.50
C GLU A 104 2.20 7.47 18.01
N GLN A 105 1.00 7.13 17.54
CA GLN A 105 0.63 5.73 17.30
C GLN A 105 0.45 5.38 15.83
N ILE A 106 0.00 6.34 15.02
CA ILE A 106 -0.27 6.15 13.59
C ILE A 106 0.38 7.28 12.80
N SER A 107 1.29 6.94 11.89
CA SER A 107 1.91 7.91 11.00
C SER A 107 1.57 7.60 9.54
N MET A 108 1.69 8.62 8.68
CA MET A 108 1.47 8.48 7.25
C MET A 108 2.63 9.06 6.45
N ILE A 109 3.04 8.34 5.41
CA ILE A 109 3.89 8.85 4.32
C ILE A 109 2.95 9.15 3.15
N PHE A 110 2.88 10.41 2.77
CA PHE A 110 2.07 10.87 1.64
C PHE A 110 2.78 10.61 0.30
N GLN A 111 1.99 10.59 -0.78
CA GLN A 111 2.41 10.25 -2.14
C GLN A 111 3.48 11.19 -2.72
N ASP A 112 3.49 12.49 -2.34
CA ASP A 112 4.44 13.46 -2.88
C ASP A 112 5.31 14.11 -1.78
N PRO A 113 6.64 13.89 -1.81
CA PRO A 113 7.54 14.53 -0.87
C PRO A 113 7.72 16.03 -1.04
N MET A 114 7.42 16.57 -2.22
CA MET A 114 7.52 18.00 -2.50
C MET A 114 6.49 18.81 -1.73
N THR A 115 5.29 18.26 -1.57
CA THR A 115 4.19 18.94 -0.89
C THR A 115 4.23 18.75 0.63
N SER A 116 4.99 17.76 1.10
CA SER A 116 5.01 17.37 2.51
C SER A 116 6.03 18.15 3.36
N LEU A 117 7.09 18.70 2.75
CA LEU A 117 8.11 19.49 3.45
C LEU A 117 7.92 20.98 3.17
N ASN A 118 7.99 21.82 4.21
CA ASN A 118 7.95 23.27 4.04
C ASN A 118 9.27 23.75 3.40
N PRO A 119 9.25 24.31 2.17
CA PRO A 119 10.48 24.68 1.45
C PRO A 119 11.21 25.87 2.06
N TYR A 120 10.56 26.65 2.92
CA TYR A 120 11.11 27.83 3.60
C TYR A 120 11.71 27.53 4.98
N MET A 121 11.58 26.29 5.48
CA MET A 121 12.14 25.87 6.76
C MET A 121 13.28 24.88 6.55
N ARG A 122 14.26 24.87 7.47
CA ARG A 122 15.32 23.87 7.42
C ARG A 122 14.75 22.49 7.75
N VAL A 123 15.33 21.45 7.16
CA VAL A 123 14.92 20.06 7.41
C VAL A 123 15.02 19.71 8.89
N GLY A 124 16.11 20.12 9.55
CA GLY A 124 16.31 19.83 10.97
C GLY A 124 15.27 20.48 11.87
N GLU A 125 14.80 21.69 11.55
CA GLU A 125 13.77 22.38 12.34
C GLU A 125 12.44 21.64 12.27
N GLN A 126 12.05 21.17 11.09
CA GLN A 126 10.82 20.41 10.87
C GLN A 126 10.87 19.05 11.59
N LEU A 127 12.02 18.36 11.60
CA LEU A 127 12.18 17.09 12.33
C LEU A 127 12.15 17.29 13.86
N MET A 128 12.84 18.32 14.35
CA MET A 128 12.91 18.60 15.78
C MET A 128 11.55 19.01 16.35
N GLU A 129 10.76 19.75 15.58
CA GLU A 129 9.41 20.18 15.99
C GLU A 129 8.52 18.99 16.38
N VAL A 130 8.55 17.90 15.59
CA VAL A 130 7.78 16.67 15.88
C VAL A 130 8.12 16.11 17.26
N LEU A 131 9.41 15.99 17.57
CA LEU A 131 9.89 15.45 18.84
C LEU A 131 9.62 16.40 20.02
N MET A 132 9.78 17.70 19.81
CA MET A 132 9.50 18.70 20.83
C MET A 132 8.00 18.74 21.18
N LEU A 133 7.12 18.71 20.18
CA LEU A 133 5.68 18.78 20.37
C LEU A 133 5.08 17.48 20.92
N HIS A 134 5.53 16.33 20.43
CA HIS A 134 4.88 15.05 20.73
C HIS A 134 5.62 14.21 21.77
N LYS A 135 6.91 14.46 22.01
CA LYS A 135 7.70 13.75 23.02
C LYS A 135 8.22 14.65 24.14
N GLY A 136 8.02 15.97 24.05
CA GLY A 136 8.42 16.93 25.08
C GLY A 136 9.93 17.07 25.23
N LEU A 137 10.70 16.66 24.22
CA LEU A 137 12.17 16.71 24.25
C LEU A 137 12.68 18.15 24.22
N SER A 138 13.81 18.40 24.87
CA SER A 138 14.53 19.67 24.73
C SER A 138 15.07 19.83 23.30
N LYS A 139 15.37 21.07 22.90
CA LYS A 139 15.93 21.37 21.58
C LYS A 139 17.22 20.58 21.28
N ALA A 140 18.08 20.38 22.29
CA ALA A 140 19.32 19.63 22.12
C ALA A 140 19.06 18.13 21.92
N GLU A 141 18.18 17.53 22.72
CA GLU A 141 17.79 16.13 22.58
C GLU A 141 17.07 15.87 21.26
N ALA A 142 16.13 16.75 20.87
CA ALA A 142 15.41 16.67 19.60
C ALA A 142 16.36 16.73 18.41
N PHE A 143 17.42 17.54 18.48
CA PHE A 143 18.44 17.60 17.42
C PHE A 143 19.18 16.26 17.31
N GLU A 144 19.67 15.71 18.42
CA GLU A 144 20.41 14.45 18.42
C GLU A 144 19.55 13.26 17.96
N GLU A 145 18.30 13.16 18.41
CA GLU A 145 17.37 12.12 17.97
C GLU A 145 16.99 12.27 16.49
N SER A 146 16.83 13.51 16.00
CA SER A 146 16.59 13.76 14.56
C SER A 146 17.78 13.31 13.72
N VAL A 147 19.02 13.56 14.17
CA VAL A 147 20.22 13.09 13.47
C VAL A 147 20.27 11.56 13.46
N LYS A 148 20.03 10.90 14.60
CA LYS A 148 19.98 9.43 14.66
C LYS A 148 18.93 8.85 13.72
N MET A 149 17.76 9.46 13.63
CA MET A 149 16.72 9.01 12.72
C MET A 149 17.13 9.22 11.25
N LEU A 150 17.78 10.34 10.92
CA LEU A 150 18.36 10.55 9.59
C LEU A 150 19.43 9.50 9.24
N ASP A 151 20.28 9.13 10.21
CA ASP A 151 21.25 8.04 10.03
C ASP A 151 20.56 6.68 9.83
N ALA A 152 19.48 6.40 10.58
CA ALA A 152 18.69 5.17 10.44
C ALA A 152 18.09 5.04 9.02
N VAL A 153 17.58 6.14 8.45
CA VAL A 153 17.11 6.19 7.06
C VAL A 153 18.25 6.30 6.03
N LYS A 154 19.50 6.06 6.42
CA LYS A 154 20.70 6.10 5.59
C LYS A 154 20.89 7.44 4.86
N MET A 155 20.61 8.55 5.52
CA MET A 155 20.89 9.89 5.00
C MET A 155 22.40 10.16 4.98
N PRO A 156 23.02 10.45 3.83
CA PRO A 156 24.44 10.81 3.79
C PRO A 156 24.69 12.13 4.51
N GLU A 157 25.73 12.16 5.35
CA GLU A 157 26.11 13.32 6.16
C GLU A 157 24.94 13.88 7.00
N ALA A 158 24.13 13.02 7.64
CA ALA A 158 22.89 13.38 8.35
C ALA A 158 22.97 14.67 9.19
N ARG A 159 24.01 14.80 10.03
CA ARG A 159 24.22 15.99 10.87
C ARG A 159 24.40 17.29 10.09
N LYS A 160 25.08 17.24 8.93
CA LYS A 160 25.25 18.39 8.03
C LYS A 160 23.92 18.73 7.34
N ARG A 161 23.17 17.70 6.94
CA ARG A 161 21.86 17.80 6.28
C ARG A 161 20.78 18.46 7.15
N MET A 162 20.89 18.39 8.48
CA MET A 162 20.00 19.12 9.41
C MET A 162 19.90 20.62 9.12
N LYS A 163 20.99 21.23 8.62
CA LYS A 163 21.03 22.67 8.35
C LYS A 163 20.53 23.03 6.95
N MET A 164 20.19 22.07 6.11
CA MET A 164 19.80 22.33 4.73
C MET A 164 18.29 22.47 4.57
N PHE A 165 17.88 23.09 3.47
CA PHE A 165 16.50 23.23 3.07
C PHE A 165 16.07 22.08 2.14
N PRO A 166 14.76 21.76 2.07
CA PRO A 166 14.26 20.71 1.19
C PRO A 166 14.67 20.89 -0.27
N HIS A 167 14.69 22.11 -0.80
CA HIS A 167 15.03 22.38 -2.19
C HIS A 167 16.48 22.00 -2.56
N GLU A 168 17.36 21.83 -1.58
CA GLU A 168 18.76 21.41 -1.78
C GLU A 168 18.93 19.87 -1.85
N PHE A 169 17.85 19.10 -1.68
CA PHE A 169 17.88 17.63 -1.64
C PHE A 169 17.41 17.02 -2.97
N SER A 170 17.95 15.84 -3.31
CA SER A 170 17.37 15.01 -4.37
C SER A 170 15.99 14.45 -3.96
N GLY A 171 15.20 13.97 -4.91
CA GLY A 171 13.90 13.33 -4.62
C GLY A 171 14.01 12.20 -3.60
N GLY A 172 14.98 11.30 -3.77
CA GLY A 172 15.23 10.22 -2.81
C GLY A 172 15.66 10.70 -1.43
N MET A 173 16.44 11.78 -1.35
CA MET A 173 16.79 12.39 -0.05
C MET A 173 15.57 13.00 0.63
N ARG A 174 14.69 13.70 -0.09
CA ARG A 174 13.44 14.23 0.46
C ARG A 174 12.54 13.10 0.97
N GLN A 175 12.46 11.99 0.22
CA GLN A 175 11.71 10.81 0.65
C GLN A 175 12.27 10.22 1.95
N ARG A 176 13.59 10.10 2.07
CA ARG A 176 14.24 9.65 3.32
C ARG A 176 13.90 10.57 4.49
N VAL A 177 13.90 11.88 4.29
CA VAL A 177 13.49 12.85 5.33
C VAL A 177 12.04 12.63 5.76
N MET A 178 11.12 12.42 4.83
CA MET A 178 9.72 12.14 5.18
C MET A 178 9.55 10.84 5.95
N ILE A 179 10.23 9.77 5.52
CA ILE A 179 10.21 8.48 6.22
C ILE A 179 10.77 8.66 7.63
N ALA A 180 11.88 9.38 7.78
CA ALA A 180 12.45 9.72 9.07
C ALA A 180 11.41 10.45 9.93
N MET A 181 10.80 11.52 9.41
CA MET A 181 9.80 12.31 10.10
C MET A 181 8.61 11.47 10.59
N ALA A 182 8.09 10.58 9.74
CA ALA A 182 6.99 9.68 10.07
C ALA A 182 7.35 8.67 11.17
N LEU A 183 8.63 8.29 11.26
CA LEU A 183 9.14 7.28 12.21
C LEU A 183 9.72 7.86 13.50
N LEU A 184 9.90 9.19 13.60
CA LEU A 184 10.46 9.86 14.79
C LEU A 184 9.78 9.45 16.09
N CYS A 185 8.45 9.37 16.08
CA CYS A 185 7.67 8.98 17.26
C CYS A 185 7.49 7.47 17.43
N ARG A 186 8.12 6.65 16.57
CA ARG A 186 8.04 5.18 16.52
C ARG A 186 6.59 4.68 16.52
N PRO A 187 5.82 4.99 15.46
CA PRO A 187 4.41 4.64 15.38
C PRO A 187 4.22 3.12 15.39
N ARG A 188 3.10 2.67 15.94
CA ARG A 188 2.68 1.26 15.87
C ARG A 188 2.15 0.89 14.49
N LEU A 189 1.58 1.85 13.77
CA LEU A 189 1.09 1.71 12.39
C LEU A 189 1.68 2.80 11.51
N LEU A 190 2.31 2.40 10.42
CA LEU A 190 2.74 3.29 9.34
C LEU A 190 1.89 3.04 8.10
N ILE A 191 1.22 4.07 7.61
CA ILE A 191 0.49 4.04 6.35
C ILE A 191 1.37 4.69 5.28
N ALA A 192 1.77 3.94 4.26
CA ALA A 192 2.59 4.44 3.17
C ALA A 192 1.75 4.47 1.89
N ASP A 193 1.34 5.67 1.48
CA ASP A 193 0.55 5.87 0.25
C ASP A 193 1.47 6.25 -0.90
N GLU A 194 1.71 5.28 -1.78
CA GLU A 194 2.60 5.43 -2.93
C GLU A 194 3.99 6.02 -2.57
N PRO A 195 4.70 5.43 -1.57
CA PRO A 195 5.91 6.02 -0.97
C PRO A 195 7.13 6.06 -1.90
N THR A 196 6.99 5.56 -3.12
CA THR A 196 8.06 5.44 -4.11
C THR A 196 7.70 6.10 -5.43
N THR A 197 6.52 6.72 -5.53
CA THR A 197 6.11 7.43 -6.75
C THR A 197 7.08 8.57 -7.04
N ALA A 198 7.35 8.81 -8.33
CA ALA A 198 8.30 9.82 -8.83
C ALA A 198 9.78 9.63 -8.44
N LEU A 199 10.18 8.43 -7.99
CA LEU A 199 11.58 8.06 -7.78
C LEU A 199 12.06 7.08 -8.84
N ASP A 200 13.34 7.14 -9.18
CA ASP A 200 13.96 6.14 -10.06
C ASP A 200 13.96 4.76 -9.40
N VAL A 201 13.90 3.72 -10.23
CA VAL A 201 13.73 2.33 -9.76
C VAL A 201 14.81 1.89 -8.77
N THR A 202 16.03 2.42 -8.88
CA THR A 202 17.12 2.09 -7.95
C THR A 202 16.88 2.71 -6.58
N VAL A 203 16.45 3.97 -6.52
CA VAL A 203 16.08 4.63 -5.26
C VAL A 203 14.84 3.98 -4.65
N GLN A 204 13.82 3.63 -5.45
CA GLN A 204 12.64 2.90 -4.97
C GLN A 204 13.05 1.63 -4.22
N ALA A 205 13.92 0.81 -4.80
CA ALA A 205 14.46 -0.40 -4.18
C ALA A 205 15.08 -0.16 -2.80
N GLN A 206 15.89 0.90 -2.70
CA GLN A 206 16.58 1.26 -1.48
C GLN A 206 15.58 1.72 -0.40
N ILE A 207 14.56 2.50 -0.78
CA ILE A 207 13.50 2.94 0.12
C ILE A 207 12.68 1.74 0.61
N MET A 208 12.35 0.82 -0.29
CA MET A 208 11.61 -0.38 0.04
C MET A 208 12.37 -1.30 1.02
N THR A 209 13.66 -1.49 0.77
CA THR A 209 14.57 -2.23 1.67
C THR A 209 14.62 -1.57 3.04
N LEU A 210 14.79 -0.24 3.06
CA LEU A 210 14.82 0.54 4.28
C LEU A 210 13.52 0.39 5.10
N LEU A 211 12.35 0.50 4.47
CA LEU A 211 11.07 0.34 5.17
C LEU A 211 10.93 -1.06 5.80
N ASN A 212 11.42 -2.10 5.13
CA ASN A 212 11.41 -3.46 5.65
C ASN A 212 12.39 -3.66 6.83
N GLU A 213 13.56 -3.02 6.79
CA GLU A 213 14.50 -2.99 7.92
C GLU A 213 13.86 -2.29 9.15
N LEU A 214 13.30 -1.10 8.95
CA LEU A 214 12.69 -0.30 10.02
C LEU A 214 11.44 -0.96 10.60
N LYS A 215 10.64 -1.64 9.76
CA LYS A 215 9.51 -2.50 10.19
C LYS A 215 9.98 -3.51 11.24
N ARG A 216 11.07 -4.23 10.96
CA ARG A 216 11.62 -5.28 11.83
C ARG A 216 12.22 -4.70 13.10
N GLU A 217 12.93 -3.58 12.98
CA GLU A 217 13.57 -2.91 14.12
C GLU A 217 12.55 -2.34 15.11
N PHE A 218 11.48 -1.71 14.62
CA PHE A 218 10.50 -1.03 15.47
C PHE A 218 9.22 -1.83 15.75
N ASN A 219 9.09 -3.03 15.16
CA ASN A 219 7.87 -3.84 15.20
C ASN A 219 6.61 -3.06 14.78
N THR A 220 6.79 -2.15 13.82
CA THR A 220 5.73 -1.31 13.26
C THR A 220 4.96 -2.10 12.21
N ALA A 221 3.63 -2.11 12.30
CA ALA A 221 2.79 -2.63 11.23
C ALA A 221 2.73 -1.63 10.08
N ILE A 222 2.65 -2.12 8.84
CA ILE A 222 2.66 -1.27 7.65
C ILE A 222 1.42 -1.54 6.80
N ILE A 223 0.70 -0.48 6.43
CA ILE A 223 -0.24 -0.52 5.30
C ILE A 223 0.46 0.16 4.12
N MET A 224 0.62 -0.59 3.04
CA MET A 224 1.29 -0.12 1.85
C MET A 224 0.28 -0.01 0.71
N ILE A 225 0.00 1.21 0.29
CA ILE A 225 -0.83 1.47 -0.88
C ILE A 225 0.10 1.70 -2.06
N THR A 226 -0.07 0.91 -3.10
CA THR A 226 0.71 1.07 -4.34
C THR A 226 -0.04 0.47 -5.52
N HIS A 227 0.32 0.92 -6.71
CA HIS A 227 -0.07 0.29 -7.96
C HIS A 227 1.01 -0.65 -8.49
N ASP A 228 2.22 -0.64 -7.92
CA ASP A 228 3.32 -1.52 -8.30
C ASP A 228 3.23 -2.87 -7.56
N LEU A 229 2.88 -3.91 -8.31
CA LEU A 229 2.79 -5.28 -7.82
C LEU A 229 4.16 -5.88 -7.47
N GLY A 230 5.25 -5.48 -8.13
CA GLY A 230 6.59 -5.97 -7.83
C GLY A 230 7.04 -5.58 -6.42
N VAL A 231 6.73 -4.35 -6.01
CA VAL A 231 7.00 -3.86 -4.65
C VAL A 231 6.23 -4.67 -3.59
N VAL A 232 4.97 -4.98 -3.88
CA VAL A 232 4.11 -5.75 -2.95
C VAL A 232 4.59 -7.18 -2.77
N ALA A 233 5.04 -7.83 -3.84
CA ALA A 233 5.55 -9.21 -3.80
C ALA A 233 6.75 -9.38 -2.86
N GLY A 234 7.60 -8.36 -2.72
CA GLY A 234 8.84 -8.45 -1.93
C GLY A 234 8.67 -8.17 -0.43
N ILE A 235 7.65 -7.41 -0.02
CA ILE A 235 7.59 -6.82 1.34
C ILE A 235 6.29 -7.10 2.09
N CYS A 236 5.19 -7.35 1.37
CA CYS A 236 3.90 -7.52 2.01
C CYS A 236 3.69 -8.95 2.49
N ASP A 237 3.13 -9.11 3.70
CA ASP A 237 2.71 -10.41 4.22
C ASP A 237 1.35 -10.81 3.62
N LYS A 238 0.43 -9.84 3.56
CA LYS A 238 -0.90 -9.97 2.97
C LYS A 238 -1.15 -8.94 1.88
N VAL A 239 -2.07 -9.26 0.98
CA VAL A 239 -2.47 -8.38 -0.12
C VAL A 239 -3.98 -8.32 -0.21
N LEU A 240 -4.49 -7.11 -0.38
CA LEU A 240 -5.87 -6.78 -0.68
C LEU A 240 -5.93 -6.14 -2.07
N VAL A 241 -6.51 -6.86 -3.02
CA VAL A 241 -6.72 -6.37 -4.39
C VAL A 241 -8.06 -5.63 -4.45
N MET A 242 -8.02 -4.32 -4.68
CA MET A 242 -9.18 -3.43 -4.79
C MET A 242 -9.52 -3.10 -6.23
N TYR A 243 -10.83 -3.09 -6.52
CA TYR A 243 -11.37 -2.55 -7.77
C TYR A 243 -12.70 -1.85 -7.52
N ALA A 244 -12.84 -0.62 -8.03
CA ALA A 244 -14.06 0.18 -7.89
C ALA A 244 -14.60 0.24 -6.45
N GLY A 245 -13.71 0.45 -5.48
CA GLY A 245 -14.03 0.55 -4.06
C GLY A 245 -14.25 -0.76 -3.32
N ARG A 246 -14.17 -1.92 -3.99
CA ARG A 246 -14.45 -3.23 -3.38
C ARG A 246 -13.23 -4.14 -3.36
N THR A 247 -13.18 -5.06 -2.40
CA THR A 247 -12.21 -6.17 -2.39
C THR A 247 -12.57 -7.18 -3.48
N MET A 248 -11.63 -7.46 -4.38
CA MET A 248 -11.74 -8.50 -5.40
C MET A 248 -11.12 -9.82 -4.92
N GLU A 249 -9.97 -9.72 -4.26
CA GLU A 249 -9.21 -10.86 -3.73
C GLU A 249 -8.39 -10.41 -2.52
N TYR A 250 -8.31 -11.27 -1.50
CA TYR A 250 -7.52 -11.02 -0.29
C TYR A 250 -6.82 -12.31 0.15
N GLY A 251 -5.58 -12.22 0.60
CA GLY A 251 -4.86 -13.36 1.17
C GLY A 251 -3.38 -13.07 1.40
N GLN A 252 -2.59 -14.10 1.66
CA GLN A 252 -1.13 -13.94 1.73
C GLN A 252 -0.58 -13.48 0.37
N ALA A 253 0.41 -12.60 0.39
CA ALA A 253 1.01 -12.05 -0.82
C ALA A 253 1.45 -13.17 -1.78
N ARG A 254 2.17 -14.16 -1.27
CA ARG A 254 2.60 -15.32 -2.06
C ARG A 254 1.42 -16.00 -2.77
N ASP A 255 0.31 -16.27 -2.08
CA ASP A 255 -0.78 -17.07 -2.65
C ASP A 255 -1.55 -16.29 -3.73
N VAL A 256 -1.73 -14.98 -3.52
CA VAL A 256 -2.36 -14.08 -4.49
C VAL A 256 -1.49 -13.92 -5.74
N PHE A 257 -0.17 -13.90 -5.61
CA PHE A 257 0.76 -13.75 -6.74
C PHE A 257 1.00 -15.08 -7.50
N TYR A 258 1.17 -16.19 -6.79
CA TYR A 258 1.42 -17.49 -7.40
C TYR A 258 0.15 -18.12 -7.98
N GLN A 259 -0.98 -17.97 -7.28
CA GLN A 259 -2.25 -18.62 -7.62
C GLN A 259 -3.42 -17.61 -7.55
N PRO A 260 -3.35 -16.47 -8.26
CA PRO A 260 -4.45 -15.50 -8.31
C PRO A 260 -5.72 -16.19 -8.78
N SER A 261 -6.82 -15.91 -8.09
CA SER A 261 -8.08 -16.61 -8.27
C SER A 261 -9.16 -15.74 -8.92
N HIS A 262 -9.04 -14.41 -8.80
CA HIS A 262 -9.97 -13.47 -9.42
C HIS A 262 -9.49 -13.04 -10.82
N PRO A 263 -10.36 -13.00 -11.86
CA PRO A 263 -9.97 -12.57 -13.21
C PRO A 263 -9.27 -11.21 -13.27
N TYR A 264 -9.70 -10.24 -12.46
CA TYR A 264 -9.02 -8.96 -12.29
C TYR A 264 -7.58 -9.10 -11.75
N SER A 265 -7.36 -9.86 -10.67
CA SER A 265 -6.02 -10.10 -10.12
C SER A 265 -5.10 -10.76 -11.15
N ILE A 266 -5.63 -11.74 -11.90
CA ILE A 266 -4.92 -12.38 -13.02
C ILE A 266 -4.54 -11.34 -14.08
N GLY A 267 -5.48 -10.47 -14.47
CA GLY A 267 -5.25 -9.41 -15.43
C GLY A 267 -4.18 -8.42 -14.97
N LEU A 268 -4.22 -7.99 -13.71
CA LEU A 268 -3.20 -7.10 -13.14
C LEU A 268 -1.80 -7.72 -13.19
N LEU A 269 -1.68 -9.00 -12.81
CA LEU A 269 -0.41 -9.71 -12.83
C LEU A 269 0.10 -9.97 -14.25
N ASN A 270 -0.80 -10.23 -15.21
CA ASN A 270 -0.44 -10.41 -16.61
C ASN A 270 0.00 -9.12 -17.30
N ALA A 271 -0.46 -7.96 -16.79
CA ALA A 271 -0.04 -6.65 -17.27
C ALA A 271 1.35 -6.24 -16.79
N VAL A 272 1.95 -7.01 -15.86
CA VAL A 272 3.34 -6.78 -15.43
C VAL A 272 4.29 -7.27 -16.53
N PRO A 273 5.19 -6.40 -17.04
CA PRO A 273 6.11 -6.76 -18.12
C PRO A 273 6.99 -7.99 -17.81
N ARG A 274 7.26 -8.82 -18.82
CA ARG A 274 8.07 -10.04 -18.70
C ARG A 274 9.57 -9.76 -18.89
N LEU A 275 10.42 -10.31 -18.02
CA LEU A 275 11.88 -10.24 -18.17
C LEU A 275 12.44 -11.11 -19.31
N ASP A 276 11.71 -12.15 -19.71
CA ASP A 276 12.16 -13.24 -20.57
C ASP A 276 11.54 -13.23 -21.98
N ALA A 277 10.68 -12.25 -22.28
CA ALA A 277 10.01 -12.15 -23.57
C ALA A 277 10.44 -10.87 -24.30
N GLU A 278 11.46 -10.97 -25.14
CA GLU A 278 11.77 -9.93 -26.12
C GLU A 278 10.67 -9.93 -27.20
N GLY A 279 9.93 -8.83 -27.32
CA GLY A 279 9.02 -8.58 -28.44
C GLY A 279 7.56 -9.02 -28.27
N ASP A 280 7.15 -9.54 -27.11
CA ASP A 280 5.74 -9.85 -26.85
C ASP A 280 4.93 -8.57 -26.51
N ALA A 281 3.75 -8.43 -27.13
CA ALA A 281 2.82 -7.36 -26.78
C ALA A 281 2.37 -7.47 -25.32
N LEU A 282 2.43 -6.36 -24.57
CA LEU A 282 1.98 -6.32 -23.19
C LEU A 282 0.48 -6.67 -23.11
N LEU A 283 0.15 -7.68 -22.32
CA LEU A 283 -1.23 -8.07 -22.06
C LEU A 283 -1.89 -7.02 -21.17
N THR A 284 -2.79 -6.21 -21.73
CA THR A 284 -3.54 -5.21 -20.96
C THR A 284 -4.91 -5.74 -20.56
N ILE A 285 -5.48 -5.18 -19.50
CA ILE A 285 -6.89 -5.42 -19.16
C ILE A 285 -7.73 -4.52 -20.06
N PRO A 286 -8.52 -5.08 -21.00
CA PRO A 286 -9.25 -4.29 -21.99
C PRO A 286 -10.29 -3.37 -21.33
N GLY A 287 -10.60 -2.27 -22.01
CA GLY A 287 -11.59 -1.28 -21.57
C GLY A 287 -11.12 -0.37 -20.43
N ASN A 288 -12.00 0.54 -20.03
CA ASN A 288 -11.72 1.54 -19.00
C ASN A 288 -12.35 1.17 -17.64
N PRO A 289 -11.75 1.57 -16.51
CA PRO A 289 -12.38 1.46 -15.20
C PRO A 289 -13.79 2.07 -15.19
N PRO A 290 -14.74 1.52 -14.41
CA PRO A 290 -16.10 2.03 -14.36
C PRO A 290 -16.13 3.41 -13.71
N ASN A 291 -17.09 4.23 -14.15
CA ASN A 291 -17.39 5.48 -13.46
C ASN A 291 -18.03 5.17 -12.09
N LEU A 292 -17.42 5.64 -11.00
CA LEU A 292 -17.93 5.41 -9.65
C LEU A 292 -19.29 6.07 -9.36
N LEU A 293 -19.68 7.10 -10.13
CA LEU A 293 -21.03 7.68 -10.09
C LEU A 293 -22.09 6.72 -10.65
N ARG A 294 -21.67 5.82 -11.55
CA ARG A 294 -22.56 4.92 -12.30
C ARG A 294 -21.96 3.51 -12.34
N LEU A 295 -21.78 2.92 -11.16
CA LEU A 295 -21.29 1.55 -11.06
C LEU A 295 -22.26 0.58 -11.74
N PRO A 296 -21.77 -0.43 -12.46
CA PRO A 296 -22.62 -1.47 -13.02
C PRO A 296 -23.31 -2.23 -11.88
N LYS A 297 -24.52 -2.73 -12.17
CA LYS A 297 -25.22 -3.61 -11.24
C LYS A 297 -24.44 -4.92 -11.11
N GLY A 298 -24.21 -5.35 -9.89
CA GLY A 298 -23.55 -6.60 -9.58
C GLY A 298 -22.04 -6.51 -9.42
N CYS A 299 -21.30 -7.36 -10.14
CA CYS A 299 -19.84 -7.37 -10.14
C CYS A 299 -19.28 -6.15 -10.87
N PRO A 300 -18.48 -5.28 -10.22
CA PRO A 300 -17.97 -4.07 -10.86
C PRO A 300 -17.06 -4.37 -12.05
N PHE A 301 -16.39 -5.52 -12.05
CA PHE A 301 -15.48 -5.94 -13.12
C PHE A 301 -16.18 -6.66 -14.27
N GLN A 302 -17.48 -6.95 -14.18
CA GLN A 302 -18.24 -7.68 -15.21
C GLN A 302 -18.01 -7.13 -16.65
N PRO A 303 -18.02 -5.80 -16.90
CA PRO A 303 -17.87 -5.28 -18.27
C PRO A 303 -16.51 -5.54 -18.92
N ARG A 304 -15.48 -5.84 -18.12
CA ARG A 304 -14.09 -6.08 -18.57
C ARG A 304 -13.65 -7.53 -18.34
N CYS A 305 -14.52 -8.36 -17.74
CA CYS A 305 -14.17 -9.72 -17.36
C CYS A 305 -14.32 -10.68 -18.55
N PRO A 306 -13.26 -11.38 -18.97
CA PRO A 306 -13.36 -12.39 -20.05
C PRO A 306 -14.15 -13.63 -19.62
N HIS A 307 -14.50 -13.74 -18.34
CA HIS A 307 -15.29 -14.83 -17.76
C HIS A 307 -16.61 -14.33 -17.17
N ALA A 308 -17.16 -13.23 -17.71
CA ALA A 308 -18.46 -12.73 -17.29
C ALA A 308 -19.56 -13.78 -17.55
N MET A 309 -20.43 -13.97 -16.55
CA MET A 309 -21.60 -14.86 -16.60
C MET A 309 -22.85 -14.04 -16.28
N GLU A 310 -24.04 -14.56 -16.59
CA GLU A 310 -25.32 -13.89 -16.28
C GLU A 310 -25.45 -13.58 -14.77
N GLN A 311 -25.02 -14.52 -13.92
CA GLN A 311 -25.04 -14.34 -12.46
C GLN A 311 -24.20 -13.12 -12.00
N CYS A 312 -23.20 -12.68 -12.77
CA CYS A 312 -22.36 -11.51 -12.45
C CYS A 312 -23.13 -10.18 -12.46
N SER A 313 -24.36 -10.16 -12.97
CA SER A 313 -25.29 -9.02 -12.81
C SER A 313 -25.74 -8.83 -11.36
N SER A 314 -25.48 -9.81 -10.49
CA SER A 314 -25.54 -9.69 -9.03
C SER A 314 -24.13 -9.53 -8.43
N ALA A 315 -24.02 -8.93 -7.25
CA ALA A 315 -22.72 -8.65 -6.65
C ALA A 315 -22.20 -9.93 -5.98
N PRO A 316 -21.02 -10.44 -6.35
CA PRO A 316 -20.47 -11.62 -5.68
C PRO A 316 -20.09 -11.26 -4.24
N PRO A 317 -20.50 -12.06 -3.24
CA PRO A 317 -20.06 -11.89 -1.86
C PRO A 317 -18.56 -12.15 -1.73
N LEU A 318 -17.91 -11.51 -0.77
CA LEU A 318 -16.52 -11.79 -0.41
C LEU A 318 -16.49 -13.06 0.44
N GLU A 319 -16.14 -14.20 -0.15
CA GLU A 319 -16.19 -15.50 0.51
C GLU A 319 -14.82 -16.15 0.64
N SER A 320 -14.66 -16.97 1.69
CA SER A 320 -13.48 -17.81 1.83
C SER A 320 -13.58 -19.03 0.92
N PHE A 321 -12.53 -19.26 0.14
CA PHE A 321 -12.41 -20.43 -0.73
C PHE A 321 -11.19 -21.31 -0.40
N ALA A 322 -10.29 -20.81 0.44
CA ALA A 322 -9.14 -21.52 0.97
C ALA A 322 -8.69 -20.84 2.29
N PRO A 323 -7.90 -21.52 3.16
CA PRO A 323 -7.45 -20.96 4.43
C PRO A 323 -6.77 -19.60 4.26
N GLY A 324 -7.32 -18.57 4.90
CA GLY A 324 -6.79 -17.21 4.84
C GLY A 324 -6.93 -16.51 3.47
N ARG A 325 -7.70 -17.08 2.53
CA ARG A 325 -7.96 -16.50 1.21
C ARG A 325 -9.43 -16.20 1.03
N LEU A 326 -9.72 -14.99 0.57
CA LEU A 326 -11.07 -14.50 0.27
C LEU A 326 -11.14 -14.03 -1.19
N ARG A 327 -12.29 -14.20 -1.82
CA ARG A 327 -12.53 -13.75 -3.20
C ARG A 327 -13.98 -13.36 -3.42
N ALA A 328 -14.20 -12.25 -4.12
CA ALA A 328 -15.53 -11.82 -4.55
C ALA A 328 -15.77 -12.21 -6.03
N CYS A 329 -16.00 -13.49 -6.32
CA CYS A 329 -16.25 -13.96 -7.69
C CYS A 329 -17.01 -15.28 -7.76
N PHE A 330 -17.97 -15.38 -8.69
CA PHE A 330 -18.75 -16.58 -8.97
C PHE A 330 -18.01 -17.65 -9.80
N LYS A 331 -16.94 -17.30 -10.54
CA LYS A 331 -16.20 -18.25 -11.39
C LYS A 331 -15.61 -19.37 -10.53
N PRO A 332 -15.91 -20.66 -10.74
CA PRO A 332 -15.36 -21.74 -9.94
C PRO A 332 -13.82 -21.72 -9.85
N VAL A 333 -13.29 -22.04 -8.66
CA VAL A 333 -11.85 -22.22 -8.43
C VAL A 333 -11.47 -23.61 -8.97
N GLY A 334 -10.51 -23.71 -9.90
CA GLY A 334 -10.00 -24.99 -10.40
C GLY A 334 -10.43 -25.46 -11.80
N GLY A 335 -11.06 -24.61 -12.64
CA GLY A 335 -11.33 -24.95 -14.05
C GLY A 335 -10.05 -24.91 -14.92
N SER A 336 -9.94 -25.82 -15.91
CA SER A 336 -8.75 -26.20 -16.70
C SER A 336 -7.91 -25.08 -17.37
N ALA A 337 -8.33 -23.83 -17.29
CA ALA A 337 -7.52 -22.66 -17.64
C ALA A 337 -6.48 -22.28 -16.56
N MET A 338 -6.47 -22.95 -15.39
CA MET A 338 -5.49 -22.73 -14.32
C MET A 338 -4.13 -23.41 -14.55
N ASN A 339 -3.96 -24.17 -15.64
CA ASN A 339 -2.72 -24.90 -15.94
C ASN A 339 -1.72 -24.16 -16.85
N ALA A 340 -2.03 -22.92 -17.27
CA ALA A 340 -1.02 -22.05 -17.86
C ALA A 340 -0.31 -21.22 -16.76
N VAL A 341 0.18 -21.90 -15.72
CA VAL A 341 1.10 -21.30 -14.75
C VAL A 341 2.50 -21.54 -15.29
N THR A 342 2.91 -20.66 -16.21
CA THR A 342 4.19 -20.75 -16.91
C THR A 342 5.35 -20.52 -15.94
N GLU A 343 6.47 -21.23 -16.17
CA GLU A 343 7.79 -21.16 -15.51
C GLU A 343 8.23 -19.75 -15.08
N GLN A 344 7.75 -18.73 -15.79
CA GLN A 344 7.86 -17.29 -15.57
C GLN A 344 7.46 -16.76 -14.18
N ARG A 345 6.47 -17.36 -13.50
CA ARG A 345 6.12 -16.95 -12.12
C ARG A 345 7.21 -17.32 -11.11
N LYS A 346 8.02 -18.34 -11.38
CA LYS A 346 9.22 -18.60 -10.58
C LYS A 346 10.25 -17.49 -10.76
N VAL A 347 10.40 -16.92 -11.96
CA VAL A 347 11.40 -15.88 -12.27
C VAL A 347 11.11 -14.53 -11.60
N LEU A 348 9.86 -14.06 -11.59
CA LEU A 348 9.47 -12.85 -10.84
C LEU A 348 9.81 -12.97 -9.34
N LEU A 349 9.74 -14.18 -8.79
CA LEU A 349 9.89 -14.44 -7.36
C LEU A 349 11.29 -14.95 -6.95
N GLU A 350 12.01 -15.63 -7.83
CA GLU A 350 13.47 -15.88 -7.71
C GLU A 350 14.24 -14.57 -7.80
N ASN A 351 13.75 -13.64 -8.65
CA ASN A 351 14.19 -12.25 -8.66
C ASN A 351 13.57 -11.41 -7.53
N CYS A 352 12.92 -11.99 -6.52
CA CYS A 352 12.49 -11.29 -5.29
C CYS A 352 13.24 -11.79 -4.03
N ARG A 353 14.23 -12.67 -4.17
CA ARG A 353 15.28 -12.83 -3.16
C ARG A 353 16.10 -11.52 -3.09
N PRO A 354 16.76 -11.18 -1.96
CA PRO A 354 17.49 -9.91 -1.81
C PRO A 354 18.45 -9.60 -2.97
N GLU A 355 19.04 -10.63 -3.58
CA GLU A 355 19.96 -10.52 -4.72
C GLU A 355 19.26 -10.39 -6.09
N GLY A 356 18.01 -10.87 -6.17
CA GLY A 356 17.21 -10.90 -7.39
C GLY A 356 16.42 -9.61 -7.65
N ALA A 357 16.02 -8.91 -6.58
CA ALA A 357 15.20 -7.68 -6.67
C ALA A 357 15.92 -6.60 -7.47
N LEU A 358 17.24 -6.50 -7.28
CA LEU A 358 18.13 -5.64 -8.08
C LEU A 358 18.11 -5.97 -9.58
N ARG A 359 17.87 -7.22 -9.98
CA ARG A 359 17.88 -7.64 -11.39
C ARG A 359 16.58 -7.26 -12.09
N TYR A 360 15.44 -7.43 -11.42
CA TYR A 360 14.13 -6.96 -11.92
C TYR A 360 14.07 -5.42 -12.00
N GLN A 361 14.64 -4.74 -11.01
CA GLN A 361 14.71 -3.28 -10.93
C GLN A 361 15.68 -2.66 -11.95
N ARG A 362 16.85 -3.27 -12.17
CA ARG A 362 17.78 -2.88 -13.25
C ARG A 362 17.12 -3.00 -14.62
N TRP A 363 16.27 -4.00 -14.83
CA TRP A 363 15.57 -4.17 -16.09
C TRP A 363 14.43 -3.18 -16.28
N GLN A 364 13.63 -2.86 -15.26
CA GLN A 364 12.62 -1.78 -15.36
C GLN A 364 13.28 -0.45 -15.79
N ALA A 365 14.46 -0.13 -15.27
CA ALA A 365 15.22 1.04 -15.70
C ALA A 365 15.66 0.98 -17.18
N VAL A 366 16.07 -0.19 -17.68
CA VAL A 366 16.43 -0.41 -19.09
C VAL A 366 15.21 -0.34 -20.02
N VAL A 367 14.06 -0.88 -19.59
CA VAL A 367 12.81 -0.85 -20.36
C VAL A 367 12.25 0.57 -20.43
N LEU A 368 12.25 1.32 -19.33
CA LEU A 368 11.85 2.73 -19.35
C LEU A 368 12.78 3.56 -20.23
N ALA A 369 14.10 3.34 -20.18
CA ALA A 369 15.03 3.99 -21.09
C ALA A 369 14.79 3.60 -22.57
N ALA A 370 14.35 2.37 -22.85
CA ALA A 370 13.97 1.94 -24.19
C ALA A 370 12.65 2.57 -24.66
N VAL A 371 11.68 2.77 -23.75
CA VAL A 371 10.42 3.45 -24.03
C VAL A 371 10.64 4.95 -24.25
N GLU A 372 11.48 5.62 -23.46
CA GLU A 372 11.87 7.03 -23.67
C GLU A 372 12.66 7.23 -24.98
N ASN A 373 13.49 6.26 -25.37
CA ASN A 373 14.17 6.27 -26.68
C ASN A 373 13.20 6.00 -27.85
N ALA A 374 12.12 5.26 -27.62
CA ALA A 374 11.08 5.03 -28.63
C ALA A 374 10.19 6.28 -28.83
N GLU A 375 9.92 7.05 -27.76
CA GLU A 375 9.16 8.31 -27.83
C GLU A 375 9.97 9.47 -28.44
N SER A 376 11.31 9.41 -28.42
CA SER A 376 12.21 10.44 -29.00
C SER A 376 12.61 10.20 -30.47
N GLY A 377 12.02 9.21 -31.15
CA GLY A 377 12.06 9.12 -32.62
C GLY A 377 13.40 8.76 -33.25
N GLY A 378 14.28 8.03 -32.56
CA GLY A 378 15.64 7.74 -33.01
C GLY A 378 15.94 6.30 -33.43
N TRP A 379 15.18 5.69 -34.36
CA TRP A 379 15.64 4.45 -35.01
C TRP A 379 16.36 4.75 -36.33
N ARG A 380 17.65 5.05 -36.25
CA ARG A 380 18.60 4.77 -37.33
C ARG A 380 19.92 4.25 -36.76
N ASP A 381 20.19 3.00 -37.14
CA ASP A 381 21.50 2.33 -37.17
C ASP A 381 22.22 2.07 -35.84
N ALA A 382 21.99 0.89 -35.27
CA ALA A 382 23.02 0.16 -34.53
C ALA A 382 22.84 -1.36 -34.69
N ALA A 383 23.81 -1.97 -35.39
CA ALA A 383 23.95 -3.40 -35.64
C ALA A 383 24.22 -4.19 -34.33
N PRO A 384 23.98 -5.53 -34.31
CA PRO A 384 24.06 -6.32 -33.09
C PRO A 384 25.52 -6.60 -32.71
N LEU A 385 25.95 -6.15 -31.54
CA LEU A 385 27.20 -6.61 -30.92
C LEU A 385 26.92 -7.87 -30.09
N ARG A 386 27.44 -8.99 -30.59
CA ARG A 386 27.68 -10.21 -29.80
C ARG A 386 28.83 -9.96 -28.83
N GLY A 387 28.70 -10.44 -27.60
CA GLY A 387 29.75 -10.46 -26.57
C GLY A 387 29.18 -10.78 -25.21
#